data_AF-D1YIR8-F1
#
_entry.id   AF-D1YIR8-F1
#
_cell.length_a   1.000
_cell.length_b   1.000
_cell.length_c   1.000
_cell.angle_alpha   90.00
_cell.angle_beta   90.00
_cell.angle_gamma   90.00
#
_symmetry.space_group_name_H-M   'P 1'
#
loop_
_entity.id
_entity.type
_entity.pdbx_description
1 polymer ?
#
loop_
_entity_poly.entity_id
_entity_poly.type
_entity_poly.pdbx_seq_one_letter_code
_entity_poly.pdbx_strand_id
1 'polypeptide(L)'
;MLVWSKDDDFWVRRVAIEHQLLRKDKMNVELLNAILENNLGNSEFFINKAIGWALRDYSKTNPDWVKNFISKHHTEMATLSIKEGSKYLS
;
A
#
# COMPACT_ATOMS: atom_id res chain seq x y z
N MET A 1 6.93 -5.98 11.33
CA MET A 1 6.37 -5.70 9.99
C MET A 1 7.30 -4.84 9.15
N LEU A 2 7.90 -3.76 9.66
CA LEU A 2 8.88 -2.98 8.88
C LEU A 2 10.06 -3.83 8.36
N VAL A 3 10.64 -4.69 9.21
CA VAL A 3 11.68 -5.65 8.79
C VAL A 3 11.17 -6.60 7.70
N TRP A 4 9.98 -7.19 7.90
CA TRP A 4 9.37 -8.13 6.96
C TRP A 4 9.02 -7.50 5.60
N SER A 5 8.81 -6.18 5.55
CA SER A 5 8.56 -5.49 4.28
C SER A 5 9.78 -5.44 3.35
N LYS A 6 10.95 -5.88 3.82
CA LYS A 6 12.22 -5.95 3.06
C LYS A 6 12.74 -7.39 2.90
N ASP A 7 11.94 -8.38 3.30
CA ASP A 7 12.33 -9.79 3.20
C ASP A 7 12.52 -10.21 1.74
N ASP A 8 13.36 -11.21 1.46
CA ASP A 8 13.58 -11.72 0.10
C ASP A 8 12.32 -12.43 -0.44
N ASP A 9 11.56 -13.10 0.44
CA ASP A 9 10.30 -13.74 0.07
C ASP A 9 9.17 -12.71 -0.05
N PHE A 10 8.60 -12.63 -1.26
CA PHE A 10 7.50 -11.71 -1.53
C PHE A 10 6.22 -12.05 -0.76
N TRP A 11 6.03 -13.29 -0.30
CA TRP A 11 4.90 -13.64 0.57
C TRP A 11 5.04 -13.01 1.96
N VAL A 12 6.27 -12.95 2.50
CA VAL A 12 6.54 -12.27 3.77
C VAL A 12 6.32 -10.76 3.65
N ARG A 13 6.79 -10.16 2.56
CA ARG A 13 6.52 -8.74 2.25
C ARG A 13 5.03 -8.46 2.08
N ARG A 14 4.30 -9.35 1.41
CA ARG A 14 2.84 -9.25 1.25
C ARG A 14 2.12 -9.23 2.60
N VAL A 15 2.49 -10.11 3.52
CA VAL A 15 1.94 -10.10 4.89
C VAL A 15 2.21 -8.74 5.56
N ALA A 16 3.41 -8.18 5.40
CA ALA A 16 3.71 -6.86 5.94
C ALA A 16 2.82 -5.76 5.33
N ILE A 17 2.48 -5.82 4.05
CA ILE A 17 1.57 -4.84 3.41
C ILE A 17 0.14 -4.98 3.92
N GLU A 18 -0.37 -6.21 4.05
CA GLU A 18 -1.79 -6.47 4.33
C GLU A 18 -2.15 -6.53 5.83
N HIS A 19 -1.16 -6.55 6.74
CA HIS A 19 -1.40 -6.77 8.18
C HIS A 19 -2.30 -5.74 8.89
N GLN A 20 -2.50 -4.57 8.28
CA GLN A 20 -3.35 -3.49 8.83
C GLN A 20 -4.71 -3.36 8.16
N LEU A 21 -5.06 -4.25 7.23
CA LEU A 21 -6.38 -4.23 6.59
C LEU A 21 -7.50 -4.19 7.65
N LEU A 22 -8.55 -3.43 7.36
CA LEU A 22 -9.76 -3.26 8.17
C LEU A 22 -9.55 -2.57 9.53
N ARG A 23 -8.36 -2.01 9.79
CA ARG A 23 -8.08 -1.29 11.05
C ARG A 23 -8.69 0.11 11.12
N LYS A 24 -9.14 0.68 9.99
CA LYS A 24 -9.80 2.00 9.90
C LYS A 24 -8.99 3.08 10.66
N ASP A 25 -9.60 3.74 11.64
CA ASP A 25 -8.99 4.82 12.43
C ASP A 25 -7.81 4.35 13.30
N LYS A 26 -7.63 3.03 13.45
CA LYS A 26 -6.50 2.42 14.15
C LYS A 26 -5.32 2.10 13.22
N MET A 27 -5.37 2.53 11.96
CA MET A 27 -4.25 2.39 11.03
C MET A 27 -3.03 3.14 11.57
N ASN A 28 -1.90 2.44 11.73
CA ASN A 28 -0.62 3.10 11.91
C ASN A 28 -0.12 3.56 10.53
N VAL A 29 -0.41 4.81 10.21
CA VAL A 29 -0.16 5.42 8.91
C VAL A 29 1.34 5.55 8.62
N GLU A 30 2.15 5.91 9.61
CA GLU A 30 3.60 6.02 9.45
C GLU A 30 4.23 4.67 9.10
N LEU A 31 3.79 3.60 9.79
CA LEU A 31 4.23 2.24 9.51
C LEU A 31 3.75 1.78 8.12
N LEU A 32 2.49 2.09 7.75
CA LEU A 32 1.98 1.77 6.42
C LEU A 32 2.82 2.47 5.34
N ASN A 33 3.07 3.77 5.48
CA ASN A 33 3.88 4.54 4.54
C ASN A 33 5.24 3.89 4.29
N ALA A 34 5.98 3.60 5.37
CA ALA A 34 7.30 3.00 5.28
C ALA A 34 7.29 1.60 4.65
N ILE A 35 6.26 0.79 4.93
CA ILE A 35 6.10 -0.54 4.33
C ILE A 35 5.81 -0.44 2.83
N LEU A 36 4.93 0.48 2.42
CA LEU A 36 4.60 0.68 1.02
C LEU A 36 5.81 1.20 0.24
N GLU A 37 6.52 2.21 0.76
CA GLU A 37 7.75 2.77 0.16
C GLU A 37 8.83 1.70 -0.08
N ASN A 38 9.02 0.77 0.87
CA ASN A 38 9.96 -0.36 0.69
C ASN A 38 9.58 -1.31 -0.45
N ASN A 39 8.34 -1.26 -0.92
CA ASN A 39 7.78 -2.15 -1.92
C ASN A 39 7.35 -1.41 -3.20
N LEU A 40 7.75 -0.16 -3.42
CA LEU A 40 7.54 0.52 -4.69
C LEU A 40 8.57 0.08 -5.75
N GLY A 41 8.32 0.37 -7.02
CA GLY A 41 9.26 0.10 -8.12
C GLY A 41 9.49 -1.39 -8.44
N ASN A 42 8.69 -2.30 -7.87
CA ASN A 42 8.80 -3.74 -8.12
C ASN A 42 7.81 -4.23 -9.19
N SER A 43 8.16 -5.30 -9.91
CA SER A 43 7.31 -5.94 -10.94
C SER A 43 6.46 -7.11 -10.43
N GLU A 44 6.59 -7.50 -9.16
CA GLU A 44 5.86 -8.64 -8.58
C GLU A 44 4.36 -8.33 -8.47
N PHE A 45 3.55 -9.13 -9.17
CA PHE A 45 2.11 -8.95 -9.27
C PHE A 45 1.44 -8.98 -7.89
N PHE A 46 1.83 -9.93 -7.04
CA PHE A 46 1.18 -10.10 -5.73
C PHE A 46 1.50 -8.96 -4.75
N ILE A 47 2.68 -8.34 -4.87
CA ILE A 47 3.03 -7.15 -4.10
C ILE A 47 2.22 -5.95 -4.59
N ASN A 48 2.20 -5.71 -5.90
CA ASN A 48 1.45 -4.60 -6.48
C ASN A 48 -0.07 -4.70 -6.19
N LYS A 49 -0.61 -5.91 -6.22
CA LYS A 49 -2.02 -6.13 -5.84
C LYS A 49 -2.27 -5.83 -4.36
N ALA A 50 -1.35 -6.25 -3.46
CA ALA A 50 -1.45 -5.99 -2.04
C ALA A 50 -1.39 -4.48 -1.71
N ILE A 51 -0.48 -3.74 -2.36
CA ILE A 51 -0.40 -2.27 -2.23
C ILE A 51 -1.73 -1.63 -2.62
N GLY A 52 -2.25 -1.99 -3.80
CA GLY A 52 -3.54 -1.49 -4.27
C GLY A 52 -4.69 -1.77 -3.30
N TRP A 53 -4.72 -2.97 -2.70
CA TRP A 53 -5.73 -3.32 -1.71
C TRP A 53 -5.59 -2.58 -0.39
N ALA A 54 -4.37 -2.42 0.15
CA ALA A 54 -4.14 -1.65 1.36
C ALA A 54 -4.58 -0.19 1.18
N LEU A 55 -4.23 0.44 0.05
CA LEU A 55 -4.64 1.80 -0.28
C LEU A 55 -6.16 1.91 -0.49
N ARG A 56 -6.77 0.95 -1.19
CA ARG A 56 -8.22 0.92 -1.42
C ARG A 56 -9.02 0.74 -0.14
N ASP A 57 -8.49 -0.05 0.79
CA ASP A 57 -9.14 -0.25 2.08
C ASP A 57 -9.06 1.02 2.91
N TYR A 58 -7.85 1.60 3.01
CA TYR A 58 -7.63 2.78 3.82
C TYR A 58 -8.27 4.06 3.25
N SER A 59 -8.49 4.15 1.94
CA SER A 59 -9.17 5.30 1.33
C SER A 59 -10.60 5.49 1.81
N LYS A 60 -11.25 4.43 2.31
CA LYS A 60 -12.58 4.51 2.94
C LYS A 60 -12.56 5.21 4.30
N THR A 61 -11.39 5.35 4.91
CA THR A 61 -11.19 6.02 6.20
C THR A 61 -10.48 7.36 6.04
N ASN A 62 -9.38 7.40 5.27
CA ASN A 62 -8.61 8.62 5.05
C ASN A 62 -8.29 8.80 3.55
N PRO A 63 -9.26 9.29 2.75
CA PRO A 63 -9.09 9.42 1.30
C PRO A 63 -8.00 10.44 0.93
N ASP A 64 -7.86 11.53 1.70
CA ASP A 64 -6.86 12.56 1.43
C ASP A 64 -5.43 12.03 1.57
N TRP A 65 -5.17 11.23 2.62
CA TRP A 65 -3.86 10.61 2.78
C TRP A 65 -3.54 9.66 1.62
N VAL A 66 -4.51 8.83 1.18
CA VAL A 66 -4.29 7.92 0.05
C VAL A 66 -4.07 8.68 -1.25
N LYS A 67 -4.83 9.75 -1.51
CA LYS A 67 -4.66 10.62 -2.68
C LYS A 67 -3.27 11.25 -2.71
N ASN A 68 -2.81 11.76 -1.57
CA ASN A 68 -1.48 12.34 -1.42
C ASN A 68 -0.37 11.29 -1.61
N PHE A 69 -0.53 10.09 -1.03
CA PHE A 69 0.43 8.99 -1.22
C PHE A 69 0.56 8.60 -2.69
N ILE A 70 -0.57 8.39 -3.38
CA ILE A 70 -0.59 8.05 -4.81
C ILE A 70 0.04 9.17 -5.64
N SER A 71 -0.30 10.43 -5.38
CA SER A 71 0.26 11.56 -6.13
C SER A 71 1.77 11.69 -5.92
N LYS A 72 2.26 11.50 -4.69
CA LYS A 72 3.67 11.61 -4.35
C LYS A 72 4.51 10.52 -5.03
N HIS A 73 3.99 9.30 -5.10
CA HIS A 73 4.71 8.11 -5.58
C HIS A 73 4.25 7.62 -6.96
N HIS A 74 3.51 8.45 -7.71
CA HIS A 74 2.83 8.04 -8.94
C HIS A 74 3.77 7.36 -9.95
N THR A 75 5.00 7.86 -10.11
CA THR A 75 5.97 7.33 -11.07
C THR A 75 6.58 5.99 -10.67
N GLU A 76 6.56 5.66 -9.38
CA GLU A 76 7.15 4.43 -8.82
C GLU A 76 6.10 3.33 -8.62
N MET A 77 4.81 3.69 -8.64
CA MET A 77 3.72 2.76 -8.45
C MET A 77 3.34 2.05 -9.75
N ALA A 78 3.05 0.75 -9.65
CA ALA A 78 2.44 0.03 -10.76
C ALA A 78 1.04 0.59 -11.09
N THR A 79 0.70 0.65 -12.37
CA THR A 79 -0.62 1.08 -12.87
C THR A 79 -1.78 0.32 -12.20
N LEU A 80 -1.57 -0.97 -11.90
CA LEU A 80 -2.51 -1.80 -11.16
C LEU A 80 -2.77 -1.27 -9.74
N SER A 81 -1.70 -0.94 -9.01
CA SER A 81 -1.76 -0.43 -7.64
C SER A 81 -2.52 0.91 -7.59
N ILE A 82 -2.24 1.81 -8.54
CA ILE A 82 -2.94 3.09 -8.67
C ILE A 82 -4.43 2.86 -8.93
N LYS A 83 -4.76 2.05 -9.94
CA LYS A 83 -6.16 1.76 -10.33
C LYS A 83 -6.97 1.15 -9.19
N GLU A 84 -6.38 0.23 -8.43
CA GLU A 84 -7.06 -0.38 -7.29
C GLU A 84 -7.21 0.61 -6.13
N GLY A 85 -6.12 1.31 -5.77
CA GLY A 85 -6.08 2.23 -4.64
C GLY A 85 -6.98 3.46 -4.82
N SER A 86 -7.12 3.95 -6.07
CA SER A 86 -7.91 5.15 -6.40
C SER A 86 -9.40 4.90 -6.57
N LYS A 87 -9.87 3.64 -6.42
CA LYS A 87 -11.26 3.26 -6.71
C LYS A 87 -12.33 4.09 -5.98
N TYR A 88 -12.01 4.72 -4.86
CA TYR A 88 -12.94 5.55 -4.07
C TYR A 88 -12.48 7.02 -3.91
N LEU A 89 -11.52 7.49 -4.71
CA LEU A 89 -10.88 8.81 -4.56
C LEU A 89 -11.37 9.88 -5.55
N SER A 90 -12.66 9.90 -5.87
CA SER A 90 -13.28 10.86 -6.81
C SER A 90 -12.73 12.29 -6.71
#